data_AF-A0A7C1QG28-F1
#
_entry.id   AF-A0A7C1QG28-F1
#
_cell.length_a   1.000
_cell.length_b   1.000
_cell.length_c   1.000
_cell.angle_alpha   90.00
_cell.angle_beta   90.00
_cell.angle_gamma   90.00
#
_symmetry.space_group_name_H-M   'P 1'
#
loop_
_entity.id
_entity.type
_entity.pdbx_description
1 polymer ?
#
loop_
_entity_poly.entity_id
_entity_poly.type
_entity_poly.pdbx_seq_one_letter_code
_entity_poly.pdbx_strand_id
1 'polypeptide(L)'
;MQTVQLIKSKETYDPSKVSDKVLLDDHRIAEAWWSTIRRGGKIKGWSQEDVYNAHKLIVGEMRRRGLKHKTPLLLSNSLRYKVYDQPIRASERDNEAKGGMLFLPSILKAFKGDFMICEDFVTVVGGLCTHGRTRGDIDILLKCKEPRDESSPLGMATKFRIARALARQNIKEDRIEYLYDDFSGPFTSHVHLYDLVLRLKPKRELDEMSLASLADSVSPFRFVTQPKPLHGRFKEEIYSPETVAKVVDSLPRWKEALPRGIGVEKKFDGFRVQTHKVGKKVRIITEENNDVTDKLPSLVKEIQKIKHNFVAEGEAEHWMDGVHQNRADTVAIIHVKEVSPHEKHMILNFYDLLWLDGKDIHSLPFIERVPSLMNIMPDNDRLKVSKVKIVKTEEALKSEVIKASKLDGSEGAVIKMADYKYPLKPRTSQMIKFKNEFSINVDVVEVHDVKGTKAKNYLTAIRDRGKNIPMGRTYNTNIIAGVNDKIRVVFVELSKYIDPDTKDIWYNFWSPRVVE
;
A
#
# COMPACT_ATOMS: atom_id res chain seq x y z
N MET A 1 27.52 8.53 -43.11
CA MET A 1 27.61 8.00 -41.73
C MET A 1 26.40 8.46 -40.95
N GLN A 2 25.46 7.57 -40.60
CA GLN A 2 24.35 7.92 -39.71
C GLN A 2 24.88 8.00 -38.28
N THR A 3 24.78 9.17 -37.67
CA THR A 3 25.14 9.43 -36.28
C THR A 3 24.26 8.60 -35.36
N VAL A 4 24.84 7.59 -34.72
CA VAL A 4 24.16 6.76 -33.71
C VAL A 4 23.93 7.63 -32.47
N GLN A 5 22.66 7.82 -32.08
CA GLN A 5 22.34 8.46 -30.80
C GLN A 5 22.67 7.47 -29.68
N LEU A 6 23.75 7.72 -28.94
CA LEU A 6 24.06 7.00 -27.71
C LEU A 6 22.97 7.26 -26.65
N ILE A 7 22.79 6.34 -25.71
CA ILE A 7 22.03 6.56 -24.47
C ILE A 7 22.68 7.72 -23.68
N LYS A 8 22.15 8.94 -23.81
CA LYS A 8 22.79 10.17 -23.27
C LYS A 8 22.51 10.43 -21.78
N SER A 9 21.35 10.03 -21.27
CA SER A 9 20.91 10.30 -19.89
C SER A 9 19.97 9.23 -19.39
N LYS A 10 20.20 8.73 -18.17
CA LYS A 10 19.35 7.74 -17.51
C LYS A 10 18.00 8.33 -17.05
N GLU A 11 17.92 9.63 -16.86
CA GLU A 11 16.73 10.36 -16.41
C GLU A 11 15.72 10.61 -17.54
N THR A 12 16.20 10.62 -18.79
CA THR A 12 15.39 11.01 -19.96
C THR A 12 15.33 9.94 -21.05
N TYR A 13 16.04 8.83 -20.88
CA TYR A 13 16.03 7.73 -21.84
C TYR A 13 14.69 6.98 -21.83
N ASP A 14 14.06 6.91 -23.01
CA ASP A 14 12.77 6.25 -23.21
C ASP A 14 12.86 5.36 -24.47
N PRO A 15 12.98 4.03 -24.32
CA PRO A 15 13.17 3.13 -25.46
C PRO A 15 11.94 3.09 -26.39
N SER A 16 10.76 3.52 -25.93
CA SER A 16 9.56 3.58 -26.77
C SER A 16 9.65 4.63 -27.88
N LYS A 17 10.53 5.63 -27.72
CA LYS A 17 10.67 6.77 -28.63
C LYS A 17 11.81 6.62 -29.64
N VAL A 18 12.62 5.57 -29.53
CA VAL A 18 13.74 5.32 -30.46
C VAL A 18 13.36 4.30 -31.53
N SER A 19 14.01 4.35 -32.69
CA SER A 19 13.77 3.40 -33.78
C SER A 19 14.33 2.01 -33.47
N ASP A 20 13.85 0.97 -34.14
CA ASP A 20 14.30 -0.42 -33.90
C ASP A 20 15.81 -0.60 -34.07
N LYS A 21 16.41 0.11 -35.04
CA LYS A 21 17.85 0.11 -35.29
C LYS A 21 18.63 0.72 -34.12
N VAL A 22 18.11 1.80 -33.52
CA VAL A 22 18.72 2.44 -32.35
C VAL A 22 18.52 1.58 -31.11
N LEU A 23 17.34 0.99 -30.95
CA LEU A 23 17.01 0.11 -29.82
C LEU A 23 17.90 -1.15 -29.77
N LEU A 24 18.20 -1.74 -30.94
CA LEU A 24 19.14 -2.86 -31.05
C LEU A 24 20.58 -2.46 -30.72
N ASP A 25 20.99 -1.24 -31.09
CA ASP A 25 22.34 -0.75 -30.73
C ASP A 25 22.44 -0.37 -29.25
N ASP A 26 21.38 0.21 -28.69
CA ASP A 26 21.26 0.50 -27.26
C ASP A 26 21.33 -0.78 -26.42
N HIS A 27 20.70 -1.87 -26.90
CA HIS A 27 20.80 -3.20 -26.30
C HIS A 27 22.25 -3.67 -26.25
N ARG A 28 22.96 -3.60 -27.38
CA ARG A 28 24.40 -3.92 -27.47
C ARG A 28 25.26 -3.03 -26.54
N ILE A 29 24.96 -1.74 -26.43
CA ILE A 29 25.67 -0.79 -25.56
C ILE A 29 25.48 -1.17 -24.09
N ALA A 30 24.25 -1.47 -23.67
CA ALA A 30 23.95 -1.86 -22.30
C ALA A 30 24.65 -3.17 -21.90
N GLU A 31 24.74 -4.14 -22.82
CA GLU A 31 25.52 -5.37 -22.60
C GLU A 31 27.03 -5.11 -22.49
N ALA A 32 27.58 -4.20 -23.30
CA ALA A 32 28.99 -3.79 -23.22
C ALA A 32 29.31 -3.06 -21.91
N TRP A 33 28.41 -2.19 -21.44
CA TRP A 33 28.52 -1.53 -20.13
C TRP A 33 28.51 -2.54 -18.98
N TRP A 34 27.58 -3.51 -19.04
CA TRP A 34 27.53 -4.57 -18.03
C TRP A 34 28.81 -5.41 -17.99
N SER A 35 29.34 -5.78 -19.16
CA SER A 35 30.59 -6.53 -19.27
C SER A 35 31.79 -5.78 -18.68
N THR A 36 31.83 -4.46 -18.88
CA THR A 36 32.85 -3.57 -18.29
C THR A 36 32.73 -3.51 -16.76
N ILE A 37 31.51 -3.36 -16.23
CA ILE A 37 31.25 -3.31 -14.78
C ILE A 37 31.61 -4.64 -14.10
N ARG A 38 31.28 -5.79 -14.72
CA ARG A 38 31.64 -7.12 -14.19
C ARG A 38 33.14 -7.38 -14.11
N ARG A 39 33.94 -6.67 -14.92
CA ARG A 39 35.41 -6.71 -14.90
C ARG A 39 36.02 -5.68 -13.94
N GLY A 40 35.20 -5.03 -13.11
CA GLY A 40 35.64 -4.01 -12.15
C GLY A 40 35.77 -2.60 -12.73
N GLY A 41 35.40 -2.39 -14.00
CA GLY A 41 35.40 -1.07 -14.64
C GLY A 41 34.24 -0.18 -14.18
N LYS A 42 34.36 1.13 -14.39
CA LYS A 42 33.31 2.12 -14.08
C LYS A 42 32.79 2.78 -15.35
N ILE A 43 31.47 2.98 -15.43
CA ILE A 43 30.84 3.77 -16.49
C ILE A 43 30.50 5.15 -15.92
N LYS A 44 31.06 6.21 -16.50
CA LYS A 44 30.89 7.58 -15.99
C LYS A 44 29.41 7.96 -16.00
N GLY A 45 28.85 8.27 -14.82
CA GLY A 45 27.44 8.68 -14.66
C GLY A 45 26.43 7.53 -14.52
N TRP A 46 26.86 6.28 -14.67
CA TRP A 46 25.98 5.10 -14.65
C TRP A 46 26.42 4.09 -13.59
N SER A 47 25.56 3.83 -12.61
CA SER A 47 25.75 2.75 -11.63
C SER A 47 25.44 1.38 -12.24
N GLN A 48 25.84 0.30 -11.56
CA GLN A 48 25.47 -1.07 -11.94
C GLN A 48 23.95 -1.25 -12.06
N GLU A 49 23.20 -0.61 -11.16
CA GLU A 49 21.74 -0.63 -11.16
C GLU A 49 21.13 0.21 -12.29
N ASP A 50 21.73 1.36 -12.63
CA ASP A 50 21.30 2.19 -13.77
C ASP A 50 21.44 1.43 -15.10
N VAL A 51 22.58 0.75 -15.30
CA VAL A 51 22.82 -0.07 -16.51
C VAL A 51 21.84 -1.24 -16.57
N TYR A 52 21.57 -1.89 -15.44
CA TYR A 52 20.60 -2.98 -15.36
C TYR A 52 19.18 -2.51 -15.68
N ASN A 53 18.75 -1.37 -15.13
CA ASN A 53 17.43 -0.80 -15.36
C ASN A 53 17.24 -0.35 -16.81
N ALA A 54 18.22 0.32 -17.41
CA ALA A 54 18.20 0.68 -18.82
C ALA A 54 18.10 -0.57 -19.71
N HIS A 55 18.92 -1.59 -19.44
CA HIS A 55 18.85 -2.87 -20.17
C HIS A 55 17.47 -3.53 -20.06
N LYS A 56 16.84 -3.52 -18.87
CA LYS A 56 15.49 -4.07 -18.66
C LYS A 56 14.44 -3.33 -19.50
N LEU A 57 14.49 -2.00 -19.55
CA LEU A 57 13.58 -1.18 -20.35
C LEU A 57 13.76 -1.45 -21.86
N ILE A 58 15.01 -1.55 -22.32
CA ILE A 58 15.35 -1.86 -23.72
C ILE A 58 14.81 -3.24 -24.11
N VAL A 59 15.12 -4.28 -23.34
CA VAL A 59 14.65 -5.64 -23.62
C VAL A 59 13.12 -5.75 -23.55
N GLY A 60 12.48 -5.05 -22.60
CA GLY A 60 11.03 -4.97 -22.50
C GLY A 60 10.40 -4.42 -23.78
N GLU A 61 10.95 -3.32 -24.29
CA GLU A 61 10.48 -2.70 -25.54
C GLU A 61 10.79 -3.55 -26.78
N MET A 62 11.97 -4.18 -26.84
CA MET A 62 12.32 -5.12 -27.92
C MET A 62 11.36 -6.32 -27.97
N ARG A 63 10.97 -6.86 -26.80
CA ARG A 63 9.95 -7.93 -26.73
C ARG A 63 8.59 -7.43 -27.21
N ARG A 64 8.18 -6.23 -26.81
CA ARG A 64 6.93 -5.61 -27.26
C ARG A 64 6.88 -5.46 -28.79
N ARG A 65 8.02 -5.15 -29.41
CA ARG A 65 8.16 -5.01 -30.88
C ARG A 65 8.48 -6.31 -31.61
N GLY A 66 8.59 -7.44 -30.92
CA GLY A 66 8.93 -8.74 -31.52
C GLY A 66 10.36 -8.86 -32.05
N LEU A 67 11.30 -8.02 -31.57
CA LEU A 67 12.69 -8.01 -32.01
C LEU A 67 13.49 -9.14 -31.33
N LYS A 68 14.20 -9.93 -32.14
CA LYS A 68 15.07 -11.01 -31.65
C LYS A 68 16.30 -10.44 -30.94
N HIS A 69 16.60 -10.94 -29.75
CA HIS A 69 17.81 -10.63 -28.99
C HIS A 69 18.29 -11.87 -28.20
N LYS A 70 19.59 -11.93 -27.93
CA LYS A 70 20.21 -12.89 -27.00
C LYS A 70 20.79 -12.09 -25.85
N THR A 71 20.58 -12.51 -24.61
CA THR A 71 21.05 -11.76 -23.44
C THR A 71 21.82 -12.67 -22.48
N PRO A 72 23.12 -12.41 -22.24
CA PRO A 72 23.94 -13.12 -21.26
C PRO A 72 23.87 -12.49 -19.85
N LEU A 73 23.19 -11.35 -19.68
CA LEU A 73 22.79 -10.83 -18.38
C LEU A 73 21.83 -11.83 -17.71
N LEU A 74 22.37 -12.71 -16.86
CA LEU A 74 21.58 -13.43 -15.87
C LEU A 74 20.83 -12.37 -15.05
N LEU A 75 19.52 -12.30 -15.24
CA LEU A 75 18.59 -11.68 -14.30
C LEU A 75 18.78 -12.43 -12.97
N SER A 76 19.68 -11.95 -12.12
CA SER A 76 20.03 -12.64 -10.88
C SER A 76 18.77 -12.80 -10.02
N ASN A 77 18.47 -14.05 -9.67
CA ASN A 77 17.29 -14.51 -8.91
C ASN A 77 17.19 -13.96 -7.46
N SER A 78 17.97 -12.97 -7.05
CA SER A 78 17.95 -12.39 -5.70
C SER A 78 16.97 -11.21 -5.61
N LEU A 79 15.69 -11.55 -5.54
CA LEU A 79 14.50 -10.79 -5.15
C LEU A 79 13.36 -11.15 -6.11
N ARG A 80 12.95 -12.42 -6.10
CA ARG A 80 11.58 -12.77 -6.45
C ARG A 80 10.66 -12.26 -5.33
N TYR A 81 10.44 -10.95 -5.27
CA TYR A 81 9.04 -10.55 -5.17
C TYR A 81 8.41 -11.12 -6.43
N LYS A 82 7.47 -12.06 -6.29
CA LYS A 82 6.54 -12.37 -7.37
C LYS A 82 5.75 -11.08 -7.62
N VAL A 83 6.32 -10.18 -8.42
CA VAL A 83 5.51 -9.23 -9.16
C VAL A 83 4.78 -10.11 -10.16
N TYR A 84 3.50 -10.31 -9.93
CA TYR A 84 2.59 -10.74 -10.98
C TYR A 84 2.55 -9.60 -12.01
N ASP A 85 3.60 -9.48 -12.82
CA ASP A 85 3.75 -8.49 -13.90
C ASP A 85 3.36 -9.10 -15.25
N GLN A 86 2.72 -10.26 -15.24
CA GLN A 86 1.69 -10.47 -16.26
C GLN A 86 0.62 -9.44 -15.88
N PRO A 87 0.32 -8.43 -16.71
CA PRO A 87 -0.94 -7.73 -16.53
C PRO A 87 -1.97 -8.84 -16.43
N ILE A 88 -2.78 -8.84 -15.37
CA ILE A 88 -4.04 -9.57 -15.39
C ILE A 88 -4.64 -9.10 -16.70
N ARG A 89 -4.63 -9.96 -17.73
CA ARG A 89 -5.32 -9.61 -18.97
C ARG A 89 -6.71 -9.28 -18.49
N ALA A 90 -7.10 -8.02 -18.62
CA ALA A 90 -8.49 -7.67 -18.46
C ALA A 90 -9.21 -8.69 -19.32
N SER A 91 -10.11 -9.48 -18.71
CA SER A 91 -10.88 -10.42 -19.50
C SER A 91 -11.47 -9.60 -20.63
N GLU A 92 -11.13 -9.90 -21.88
CA GLU A 92 -11.82 -9.29 -23.00
C GLU A 92 -13.29 -9.56 -22.74
N ARG A 93 -14.08 -8.49 -22.56
CA ARG A 93 -15.52 -8.66 -22.42
C ARG A 93 -15.99 -9.24 -23.73
N ASP A 94 -16.30 -10.52 -23.68
CA ASP A 94 -16.98 -11.17 -24.77
C ASP A 94 -18.37 -10.54 -24.84
N ASN A 95 -18.57 -9.68 -25.86
CA ASN A 95 -19.81 -8.94 -26.04
C ASN A 95 -20.89 -9.80 -26.71
N GLU A 96 -20.57 -11.04 -27.06
CA GLU A 96 -21.54 -11.98 -27.62
C GLU A 96 -22.42 -12.56 -26.49
N ALA A 97 -23.74 -12.42 -26.63
CA ALA A 97 -24.69 -12.93 -25.65
C ALA A 97 -24.73 -14.46 -25.70
N LYS A 98 -24.08 -15.12 -24.72
CA LYS A 98 -24.00 -16.59 -24.64
C LYS A 98 -25.18 -17.27 -23.93
N GLY A 99 -26.24 -16.53 -23.59
CA GLY A 99 -27.42 -17.07 -22.92
C GLY A 99 -28.16 -16.04 -22.07
N GLY A 100 -29.10 -16.54 -21.24
CA GLY A 100 -29.87 -15.73 -20.30
C GLY A 100 -29.03 -15.18 -19.13
N MET A 101 -29.56 -14.17 -18.43
CA MET A 101 -28.87 -13.51 -17.33
C MET A 101 -28.65 -14.46 -16.15
N LEU A 102 -27.40 -14.66 -15.74
CA LEU A 102 -27.01 -15.46 -14.59
C LEU A 102 -26.71 -14.55 -13.40
N PHE A 103 -27.19 -14.93 -12.22
CA PHE A 103 -26.90 -14.21 -10.97
C PHE A 103 -25.85 -14.96 -10.16
N LEU A 104 -24.90 -14.24 -9.57
CA LEU A 104 -23.83 -14.82 -8.74
C LEU A 104 -24.35 -15.78 -7.64
N PRO A 105 -25.43 -15.46 -6.88
CA PRO A 105 -25.98 -16.40 -5.91
C PRO A 105 -26.41 -17.74 -6.52
N SER A 106 -26.90 -17.74 -7.76
CA SER A 106 -27.31 -18.96 -8.47
C SER A 106 -26.11 -19.83 -8.84
N ILE A 107 -25.00 -19.21 -9.25
CA ILE A 107 -23.74 -19.90 -9.54
C ILE A 107 -23.12 -20.47 -8.26
N LEU A 108 -23.09 -19.69 -7.17
CA LEU A 108 -22.53 -20.16 -5.89
C LEU A 108 -23.32 -21.35 -5.33
N LYS A 109 -24.65 -21.38 -5.50
CA LYS A 109 -25.48 -22.52 -5.09
C LYS A 109 -25.17 -23.83 -5.84
N ALA A 110 -24.58 -23.76 -7.03
CA ALA A 110 -24.24 -24.95 -7.82
C ALA A 110 -23.08 -25.75 -7.21
N PHE A 111 -22.18 -25.11 -6.46
CA PHE A 111 -21.06 -25.77 -5.80
C PHE A 111 -21.43 -26.13 -4.36
N LYS A 112 -21.70 -27.42 -4.11
CA LYS A 112 -22.05 -27.99 -2.80
C LYS A 112 -21.04 -29.07 -2.41
N GLY A 113 -20.54 -29.01 -1.18
CA GLY A 113 -19.58 -29.98 -0.63
C GLY A 113 -18.16 -29.84 -1.17
N ASP A 114 -17.26 -30.62 -0.57
CA ASP A 114 -15.90 -30.81 -1.04
C ASP A 114 -15.90 -31.72 -2.28
N PHE A 115 -14.95 -31.52 -3.18
CA PHE A 115 -14.80 -32.32 -4.38
C PHE A 115 -13.46 -33.06 -4.36
N MET A 116 -13.49 -34.39 -4.43
CA MET A 116 -12.29 -35.23 -4.44
C MET A 116 -11.59 -35.12 -5.80
N ILE A 117 -10.31 -34.74 -5.81
CA ILE A 117 -9.51 -34.62 -7.05
C ILE A 117 -8.75 -35.92 -7.32
N CYS A 118 -8.12 -36.50 -6.30
CA CYS A 118 -7.30 -37.70 -6.43
C CYS A 118 -7.29 -38.47 -5.11
N GLU A 119 -7.72 -39.72 -5.16
CA GLU A 119 -7.67 -40.66 -4.02
C GLU A 119 -6.26 -41.21 -3.82
N ASP A 120 -5.89 -41.36 -2.55
CA ASP A 120 -4.58 -41.85 -2.08
C ASP A 120 -3.40 -41.06 -2.65
N PHE A 121 -3.57 -39.75 -2.73
CA PHE A 121 -2.59 -38.83 -3.30
C PHE A 121 -1.22 -38.92 -2.61
N VAL A 122 -1.19 -39.17 -1.29
CA VAL A 122 0.01 -39.43 -0.51
C VAL A 122 -0.07 -40.81 0.12
N THR A 123 0.92 -41.66 -0.15
CA THR A 123 0.95 -43.05 0.32
C THR A 123 2.35 -43.42 0.83
N VAL A 124 2.45 -44.06 2.00
CA VAL A 124 3.71 -44.69 2.46
C VAL A 124 3.85 -46.02 1.75
N VAL A 125 5.04 -46.32 1.23
CA VAL A 125 5.30 -47.54 0.46
C VAL A 125 6.59 -48.22 0.94
N GLY A 126 6.92 -49.36 0.34
CA GLY A 126 8.26 -49.95 0.47
C GLY A 126 8.48 -50.79 1.72
N GLY A 127 9.75 -50.84 2.16
CA GLY A 127 10.22 -51.79 3.17
C GLY A 127 9.55 -51.62 4.54
N LEU A 128 9.24 -50.37 4.93
CA LEU A 128 8.56 -50.08 6.19
C LEU A 128 7.15 -50.68 6.23
N CYS A 129 6.37 -50.55 5.16
CA CYS A 129 5.04 -51.12 5.06
C CYS A 129 5.06 -52.64 5.01
N THR A 130 6.09 -53.23 4.41
CA THR A 130 6.22 -54.69 4.27
C THR A 130 6.61 -55.37 5.59
N HIS A 131 7.56 -54.78 6.33
CA HIS A 131 8.15 -55.42 7.53
C HIS A 131 7.66 -54.82 8.85
N GLY A 132 6.86 -53.75 8.81
CA GLY A 132 6.33 -53.04 9.97
C GLY A 132 7.37 -52.23 10.76
N ARG A 133 8.65 -52.22 10.32
CA ARG A 133 9.75 -51.49 10.96
C ARG A 133 10.87 -51.22 9.97
N THR A 134 11.61 -50.12 10.16
CA THR A 134 12.80 -49.79 9.36
C THR A 134 13.89 -49.13 10.20
N ARG A 135 15.16 -49.47 9.92
CA ARG A 135 16.34 -48.69 10.32
C ARG A 135 16.89 -47.88 9.14
N GLY A 136 16.26 -47.91 7.97
CA GLY A 136 16.60 -47.19 6.74
C GLY A 136 15.56 -46.13 6.38
N ASP A 137 15.56 -45.65 5.15
CA ASP A 137 14.58 -44.71 4.59
C ASP A 137 13.09 -45.04 4.85
N ILE A 138 12.27 -44.02 4.61
CA ILE A 138 10.81 -44.04 4.59
C ILE A 138 10.39 -43.55 3.22
N ASP A 139 9.88 -44.46 2.39
CA ASP A 139 9.41 -44.17 1.04
C ASP A 139 8.00 -43.59 1.06
N ILE A 140 7.84 -42.41 0.46
CA ILE A 140 6.57 -41.73 0.30
C ILE A 140 6.26 -41.56 -1.18
N LEU A 141 5.22 -42.23 -1.66
CA LEU A 141 4.70 -42.10 -3.01
C LEU A 141 3.71 -40.93 -3.10
N LEU A 142 3.93 -40.06 -4.07
CA LEU A 142 3.00 -39.01 -4.49
C LEU A 142 2.43 -39.37 -5.86
N LYS A 143 1.09 -39.51 -5.96
CA LYS A 143 0.38 -39.73 -7.23
C LYS A 143 0.30 -38.43 -8.05
N CYS A 144 1.45 -37.97 -8.52
CA CYS A 144 1.56 -36.87 -9.47
C CYS A 144 2.84 -36.97 -10.29
N LYS A 145 2.84 -36.30 -11.45
CA LYS A 145 4.06 -36.04 -12.21
C LYS A 145 5.11 -35.45 -11.29
N GLU A 146 6.30 -36.05 -11.32
CA GLU A 146 7.47 -35.48 -10.66
C GLU A 146 7.55 -33.99 -11.00
N PRO A 147 7.60 -33.10 -9.99
CA PRO A 147 7.70 -31.68 -10.25
C PRO A 147 9.07 -31.43 -10.89
N ARG A 148 9.09 -31.29 -12.23
CA ARG A 148 10.31 -31.00 -13.03
C ARG A 148 10.96 -29.65 -12.67
N ASP A 149 10.33 -28.86 -11.81
CA ASP A 149 10.79 -27.57 -11.32
C ASP A 149 10.43 -27.46 -9.82
N GLU A 150 11.39 -27.02 -9.00
CA GLU A 150 11.21 -26.67 -7.58
C GLU A 150 10.11 -25.60 -7.37
N SER A 151 9.58 -25.00 -8.42
CA SER A 151 8.53 -23.98 -8.36
C SER A 151 7.09 -24.50 -8.26
N SER A 152 6.82 -25.81 -8.35
CA SER A 152 5.45 -26.36 -8.25
C SER A 152 4.87 -26.16 -6.84
N PRO A 153 3.86 -25.29 -6.64
CA PRO A 153 3.36 -24.96 -5.30
C PRO A 153 2.76 -26.16 -4.57
N LEU A 154 2.14 -27.08 -5.32
CA LEU A 154 1.52 -28.28 -4.75
C LEU A 154 2.58 -29.26 -4.24
N GLY A 155 3.61 -29.56 -5.06
CA GLY A 155 4.68 -30.48 -4.68
C GLY A 155 5.47 -29.98 -3.45
N MET A 156 5.82 -28.70 -3.43
CA MET A 156 6.56 -28.10 -2.31
C MET A 156 5.73 -28.07 -1.02
N ALA A 157 4.46 -27.64 -1.09
CA ALA A 157 3.59 -27.58 0.07
C ALA A 157 3.37 -28.98 0.68
N THR A 158 3.19 -30.00 -0.16
CA THR A 158 3.00 -31.38 0.28
C THR A 158 4.26 -31.93 0.97
N LYS A 159 5.45 -31.81 0.35
CA LYS A 159 6.72 -32.22 0.99
C LYS A 159 6.94 -31.54 2.32
N PHE A 160 6.76 -30.22 2.39
CA PHE A 160 6.94 -29.46 3.62
C PHE A 160 6.02 -29.96 4.74
N ARG A 161 4.76 -30.28 4.43
CA ARG A 161 3.81 -30.80 5.40
C ARG A 161 4.20 -32.18 5.92
N ILE A 162 4.64 -33.08 5.03
CA ILE A 162 5.09 -34.43 5.38
C ILE A 162 6.36 -34.37 6.24
N ALA A 163 7.39 -33.65 5.81
CA ALA A 163 8.63 -33.46 6.56
C ALA A 163 8.35 -32.90 7.96
N ARG A 164 7.48 -31.89 8.08
CA ARG A 164 7.11 -31.31 9.37
C ARG A 164 6.30 -32.28 10.25
N ALA A 165 5.49 -33.16 9.68
CA ALA A 165 4.76 -34.17 10.45
C ALA A 165 5.73 -35.21 11.05
N LEU A 166 6.67 -35.71 10.25
CA LEU A 166 7.67 -36.70 10.67
C LEU A 166 8.70 -36.12 11.63
N ALA A 167 9.12 -34.86 11.46
CA ALA A 167 10.02 -34.17 12.38
C ALA A 167 9.46 -34.09 13.82
N ARG A 168 8.13 -34.01 14.00
CA ARG A 168 7.51 -34.04 15.33
C ARG A 168 7.66 -35.37 16.06
N GLN A 169 8.01 -36.43 15.33
CA GLN A 169 8.31 -37.76 15.85
C GLN A 169 9.83 -38.01 15.93
N ASN A 170 10.65 -36.95 15.88
CA ASN A 170 12.12 -37.01 15.84
C ASN A 170 12.71 -37.78 14.63
N ILE A 171 11.96 -37.88 13.54
CA ILE A 171 12.46 -38.44 12.28
C ILE A 171 13.12 -37.33 11.48
N LYS A 172 14.39 -37.52 11.09
CA LYS A 172 15.15 -36.56 10.30
C LYS A 172 14.71 -36.56 8.84
N GLU A 173 14.85 -35.42 8.17
CA GLU A 173 14.39 -35.24 6.78
C GLU A 173 15.16 -36.08 5.76
N ASP A 174 16.45 -36.36 6.02
CA ASP A 174 17.31 -37.23 5.20
C ASP A 174 16.87 -38.71 5.19
N ARG A 175 15.88 -39.05 6.02
CA ARG A 175 15.26 -40.38 6.07
C ARG A 175 14.06 -40.51 5.14
N ILE A 176 13.64 -39.44 4.47
CA ILE A 176 12.41 -39.42 3.67
C ILE A 176 12.80 -39.49 2.20
N GLU A 177 12.37 -40.55 1.53
CA GLU A 177 12.50 -40.67 0.08
C GLU A 177 11.14 -40.39 -0.58
N TYR A 178 11.11 -39.48 -1.56
CA TYR A 178 9.89 -39.14 -2.28
C TYR A 178 9.88 -39.80 -3.65
N LEU A 179 8.88 -40.63 -3.88
CA LEU A 179 8.62 -41.30 -5.14
C LEU A 179 7.45 -40.63 -5.87
N TYR A 180 7.47 -40.68 -7.19
CA TYR A 180 6.47 -40.04 -8.05
C TYR A 180 5.96 -41.01 -9.09
N ASP A 181 4.66 -40.97 -9.33
CA ASP A 181 4.02 -41.82 -10.31
C ASP A 181 2.81 -41.11 -10.95
N ASP A 182 2.63 -41.38 -12.24
CA ASP A 182 1.54 -40.87 -13.06
C ASP A 182 0.29 -41.75 -12.94
N PHE A 183 -0.14 -41.95 -11.69
CA PHE A 183 -1.43 -42.56 -11.30
C PHE A 183 -1.55 -44.09 -11.44
N SER A 184 -0.45 -44.81 -11.64
CA SER A 184 -0.38 -46.28 -11.56
C SER A 184 -0.56 -46.80 -10.13
N GLY A 185 -0.18 -46.02 -9.12
CA GLY A 185 -0.24 -46.37 -7.70
C GLY A 185 0.89 -47.31 -7.24
N PRO A 186 0.91 -47.67 -5.94
CA PRO A 186 1.93 -48.55 -5.37
C PRO A 186 1.76 -50.01 -5.84
N PHE A 187 2.86 -50.68 -6.13
CA PHE A 187 2.86 -52.09 -6.60
C PHE A 187 3.05 -53.12 -5.47
N THR A 188 3.31 -52.69 -4.23
CA THR A 188 3.56 -53.55 -3.05
C THR A 188 2.81 -53.03 -1.82
N SER A 189 2.99 -53.67 -0.66
CA SER A 189 2.42 -53.25 0.63
C SER A 189 2.62 -51.75 0.87
N HIS A 190 1.54 -51.07 1.23
CA HIS A 190 1.49 -49.62 1.35
C HIS A 190 0.41 -49.17 2.35
N VAL A 191 0.48 -47.90 2.75
CA VAL A 191 -0.49 -47.25 3.65
C VAL A 191 -0.86 -45.87 3.11
N HIS A 192 -2.14 -45.67 2.81
CA HIS A 192 -2.66 -44.38 2.35
C HIS A 192 -2.69 -43.37 3.50
N LEU A 193 -2.27 -42.13 3.22
CA LEU A 193 -2.22 -41.06 4.21
C LEU A 193 -3.22 -39.93 3.93
N TYR A 194 -3.26 -39.47 2.68
CA TYR A 194 -4.06 -38.30 2.32
C TYR A 194 -4.58 -38.39 0.89
N ASP A 195 -5.83 -37.97 0.70
CA ASP A 195 -6.38 -37.65 -0.60
C ASP A 195 -6.15 -36.17 -0.96
N LEU A 196 -6.22 -35.85 -2.25
CA LEU A 196 -6.23 -34.48 -2.75
C LEU A 196 -7.67 -34.02 -2.97
N VAL A 197 -8.12 -33.03 -2.19
CA VAL A 197 -9.50 -32.48 -2.25
C VAL A 197 -9.53 -31.00 -2.61
N LEU A 198 -10.51 -30.58 -3.41
CA LEU A 198 -10.98 -29.20 -3.46
C LEU A 198 -11.96 -28.98 -2.31
N ARG A 199 -11.48 -28.32 -1.26
CA ARG A 199 -12.33 -27.96 -0.13
C ARG A 199 -13.17 -26.74 -0.45
N LEU A 200 -14.48 -26.87 -0.24
CA LEU A 200 -15.41 -25.77 -0.36
C LEU A 200 -15.14 -24.73 0.73
N LYS A 201 -14.93 -23.47 0.34
CA LYS A 201 -14.81 -22.40 1.34
C LYS A 201 -16.17 -22.17 2.00
N PRO A 202 -16.26 -22.20 3.35
CA PRO A 202 -17.51 -21.98 4.08
C PRO A 202 -17.99 -20.53 3.97
N LYS A 203 -17.05 -19.59 3.77
CA LYS A 203 -17.32 -18.17 3.56
C LYS A 203 -16.97 -17.81 2.12
N ARG A 204 -17.98 -17.43 1.33
CA ARG A 204 -17.85 -17.01 -0.08
C ARG A 204 -18.30 -15.57 -0.21
N GLU A 205 -17.52 -14.67 0.37
CA GLU A 205 -17.67 -13.24 0.10
C GLU A 205 -16.99 -12.92 -1.23
N LEU A 206 -17.55 -11.94 -1.94
CA LEU A 206 -16.87 -11.38 -3.09
C LEU A 206 -15.69 -10.57 -2.55
N ASP A 207 -14.48 -11.10 -2.70
CA ASP A 207 -13.27 -10.30 -2.51
C ASP A 207 -13.24 -9.30 -3.67
N GLU A 208 -13.65 -8.06 -3.40
CA GLU A 208 -13.46 -6.95 -4.35
C GLU A 208 -11.95 -6.75 -4.53
N MET A 209 -11.32 -7.50 -5.45
CA MET A 209 -10.10 -7.04 -6.12
C MET A 209 -10.32 -5.58 -6.49
N SER A 210 -9.33 -4.69 -6.32
CA SER A 210 -9.47 -3.23 -6.40
C SER A 210 -10.08 -2.68 -7.71
N LEU A 211 -11.36 -2.97 -7.95
CA LEU A 211 -12.22 -2.43 -9.01
C LEU A 211 -12.37 -0.92 -8.82
N ALA A 212 -12.07 -0.43 -7.61
CA ALA A 212 -11.93 0.97 -7.27
C ALA A 212 -10.81 1.67 -8.06
N SER A 213 -9.69 0.98 -8.36
CA SER A 213 -8.60 1.54 -9.18
C SER A 213 -8.83 1.40 -10.68
N LEU A 214 -9.87 0.67 -11.08
CA LEU A 214 -10.35 0.50 -12.46
C LEU A 214 -11.71 1.20 -12.66
N ALA A 215 -12.14 2.02 -11.71
CA ALA A 215 -13.40 2.75 -11.82
C ALA A 215 -13.17 3.96 -12.74
N ASP A 216 -13.95 4.06 -13.82
CA ASP A 216 -13.98 5.22 -14.70
C ASP A 216 -15.10 6.22 -14.31
N SER A 217 -15.92 5.87 -13.32
CA SER A 217 -17.02 6.69 -12.81
C SER A 217 -17.32 6.39 -11.34
N VAL A 218 -17.94 7.36 -10.67
CA VAL A 218 -18.46 7.24 -9.30
C VAL A 218 -19.93 6.86 -9.36
N SER A 219 -20.31 5.85 -8.57
CA SER A 219 -21.70 5.43 -8.41
C SER A 219 -22.00 5.15 -6.93
N PRO A 220 -23.26 5.35 -6.47
CA PRO A 220 -23.60 5.10 -5.09
C PRO A 220 -23.32 3.65 -4.66
N PHE A 221 -22.84 3.50 -3.42
CA PHE A 221 -22.47 2.24 -2.78
C PHE A 221 -21.35 1.42 -3.44
N ARG A 222 -20.68 1.96 -4.46
CA ARG A 222 -19.43 1.41 -5.01
C ARG A 222 -18.26 2.25 -4.50
N PHE A 223 -17.36 1.61 -3.75
CA PHE A 223 -16.15 2.27 -3.27
C PHE A 223 -15.26 2.70 -4.44
N VAL A 224 -14.77 3.94 -4.39
CA VAL A 224 -13.76 4.45 -5.32
C VAL A 224 -12.48 4.83 -4.60
N THR A 225 -11.34 4.66 -5.28
CA THR A 225 -10.04 4.86 -4.67
C THR A 225 -9.86 6.30 -4.19
N GLN A 226 -9.39 6.41 -2.95
CA GLN A 226 -9.06 7.66 -2.30
C GLN A 226 -7.62 8.08 -2.62
N PRO A 227 -7.38 9.21 -3.31
CA PRO A 227 -6.06 9.60 -3.77
C PRO A 227 -5.21 10.12 -2.62
N LYS A 228 -3.93 9.74 -2.62
CA LYS A 228 -2.91 10.26 -1.70
C LYS A 228 -2.21 11.50 -2.28
N PRO A 229 -2.07 12.58 -1.51
CA PRO A 229 -1.41 13.82 -1.95
C PRO A 229 0.12 13.70 -1.96
N LEU A 230 0.78 14.63 -2.66
CA LEU A 230 2.22 14.84 -2.59
C LEU A 230 2.63 15.39 -1.23
N HIS A 231 3.90 15.21 -0.86
CA HIS A 231 4.47 15.87 0.32
C HIS A 231 4.79 17.33 -0.01
N GLY A 232 4.41 18.26 0.87
CA GLY A 232 4.74 19.69 0.77
C GLY A 232 6.16 20.05 1.24
N ARG A 233 7.11 19.16 0.97
CA ARG A 233 8.53 19.32 1.23
C ARG A 233 9.32 18.37 0.33
N PHE A 234 10.59 18.67 0.10
CA PHE A 234 11.48 17.70 -0.54
C PHE A 234 11.91 16.61 0.43
N LYS A 235 12.60 15.59 -0.10
CA LYS A 235 13.20 14.55 0.72
C LYS A 235 14.19 15.21 1.71
N GLU A 236 14.25 14.69 2.93
CA GLU A 236 15.13 15.16 4.02
C GLU A 236 14.82 16.55 4.60
N GLU A 237 14.02 17.38 3.93
CA GLU A 237 13.53 18.63 4.53
C GLU A 237 12.55 18.37 5.70
N ILE A 238 12.40 19.38 6.56
CA ILE A 238 11.35 19.48 7.57
C ILE A 238 10.15 20.16 6.94
N TYR A 239 8.93 19.79 7.34
CA TYR A 239 7.76 20.54 6.91
C TYR A 239 7.80 21.98 7.44
N SER A 240 7.74 22.96 6.54
CA SER A 240 7.45 24.35 6.86
C SER A 240 6.55 25.00 5.80
N PRO A 241 5.89 26.14 6.09
CA PRO A 241 5.20 26.92 5.08
C PRO A 241 6.11 27.30 3.90
N GLU A 242 7.39 27.56 4.16
CA GLU A 242 8.41 27.85 3.15
C GLU A 242 8.70 26.64 2.26
N THR A 243 8.80 25.42 2.82
CA THR A 243 8.99 24.22 1.99
C THR A 243 7.77 23.93 1.13
N VAL A 244 6.57 24.23 1.62
CA VAL A 244 5.33 24.12 0.82
C VAL A 244 5.38 25.09 -0.35
N ALA A 245 5.69 26.37 -0.09
CA ALA A 245 5.85 27.39 -1.12
C ALA A 245 6.91 27.00 -2.15
N LYS A 246 8.07 26.51 -1.69
CA LYS A 246 9.16 26.02 -2.55
C LYS A 246 8.71 24.86 -3.45
N VAL A 247 7.93 23.90 -2.92
CA VAL A 247 7.37 22.81 -3.73
C VAL A 247 6.41 23.37 -4.79
N VAL A 248 5.54 24.32 -4.42
CA VAL A 248 4.61 24.96 -5.36
C VAL A 248 5.35 25.70 -6.48
N ASP A 249 6.39 26.46 -6.15
CA ASP A 249 7.19 27.20 -7.13
C ASP A 249 8.03 26.27 -8.02
N SER A 250 8.55 25.16 -7.47
CA SER A 250 9.41 24.22 -8.21
C SER A 250 8.68 23.35 -9.24
N LEU A 251 7.37 23.14 -9.08
CA LEU A 251 6.58 22.26 -9.93
C LEU A 251 5.79 23.11 -10.93
N PRO A 252 6.07 23.02 -12.26
CA PRO A 252 5.48 23.93 -13.26
C PRO A 252 3.96 24.04 -13.17
N ARG A 253 3.28 22.90 -13.02
CA ARG A 253 1.81 22.85 -12.89
C ARG A 253 1.28 23.58 -11.65
N TRP A 254 2.00 23.53 -10.53
CA TRP A 254 1.62 24.24 -9.31
C TRP A 254 1.88 25.74 -9.43
N LYS A 255 3.02 26.13 -10.00
CA LYS A 255 3.36 27.53 -10.29
C LYS A 255 2.34 28.19 -11.20
N GLU A 256 1.87 27.48 -12.24
CA GLU A 256 0.80 27.94 -13.14
C GLU A 256 -0.60 27.92 -12.49
N ALA A 257 -0.83 27.05 -11.51
CA ALA A 257 -2.09 26.98 -10.79
C ALA A 257 -2.23 28.10 -9.74
N LEU A 258 -1.11 28.57 -9.15
CA LEU A 258 -1.14 29.55 -8.06
C LEU A 258 -1.93 30.82 -8.43
N PRO A 259 -1.70 31.52 -9.56
CA PRO A 259 -2.50 32.70 -9.93
C PRO A 259 -3.98 32.41 -10.19
N ARG A 260 -4.30 31.17 -10.62
CA ARG A 260 -5.68 30.71 -10.88
C ARG A 260 -6.42 30.40 -9.58
N GLY A 261 -5.68 29.99 -8.55
CA GLY A 261 -6.18 29.74 -7.21
C GLY A 261 -5.75 28.37 -6.70
N ILE A 262 -5.38 28.34 -5.43
CA ILE A 262 -5.11 27.13 -4.66
C ILE A 262 -6.01 27.15 -3.42
N GLY A 263 -6.71 26.05 -3.18
CA GLY A 263 -7.46 25.85 -1.95
C GLY A 263 -6.58 25.34 -0.83
N VAL A 264 -6.69 25.96 0.34
CA VAL A 264 -6.06 25.54 1.60
C VAL A 264 -7.16 25.14 2.57
N GLU A 265 -7.01 23.96 3.17
CA GLU A 265 -7.94 23.35 4.11
C GLU A 265 -7.20 22.84 5.34
N LYS A 266 -7.91 22.76 6.48
CA LYS A 266 -7.46 22.03 7.68
C LYS A 266 -7.11 20.60 7.28
N LYS A 267 -5.97 20.09 7.75
CA LYS A 267 -5.70 18.65 7.71
C LYS A 267 -6.23 18.03 9.00
N PHE A 268 -7.42 17.44 8.93
CA PHE A 268 -8.07 16.78 10.06
C PHE A 268 -7.23 15.60 10.60
N ASP A 269 -7.36 15.35 11.91
CA ASP A 269 -6.67 14.27 12.65
C ASP A 269 -7.67 13.16 13.04
N GLY A 270 -8.07 12.36 12.07
CA GLY A 270 -9.04 11.29 12.30
C GLY A 270 -8.80 10.12 11.37
N PHE A 271 -9.89 9.50 10.93
CA PHE A 271 -9.83 8.55 9.83
C PHE A 271 -10.72 8.98 8.66
N ARG A 272 -10.18 8.79 7.46
CA ARG A 272 -10.83 9.13 6.22
C ARG A 272 -11.98 8.17 5.93
N VAL A 273 -13.11 8.73 5.49
CA VAL A 273 -14.29 7.97 5.08
C VAL A 273 -14.89 8.46 3.76
N GLN A 274 -15.42 7.52 2.98
CA GLN A 274 -16.30 7.73 1.84
C GLN A 274 -17.73 7.44 2.30
N THR A 275 -18.59 8.45 2.25
CA THR A 275 -19.99 8.34 2.67
C THR A 275 -20.88 8.28 1.43
N HIS A 276 -21.66 7.22 1.31
CA HIS A 276 -22.67 7.04 0.28
C HIS A 276 -24.05 7.13 0.90
N LYS A 277 -24.96 7.89 0.29
CA LYS A 277 -26.35 7.98 0.74
C LYS A 277 -27.30 7.99 -0.46
N VAL A 278 -28.27 7.07 -0.44
CA VAL A 278 -29.40 7.03 -1.39
C VAL A 278 -30.70 6.77 -0.62
N GLY A 279 -31.65 7.69 -0.69
CA GLY A 279 -32.86 7.63 0.11
C GLY A 279 -32.54 7.61 1.61
N LYS A 280 -32.89 6.53 2.30
CA LYS A 280 -32.52 6.29 3.71
C LYS A 280 -31.34 5.34 3.89
N LYS A 281 -30.83 4.76 2.81
CA LYS A 281 -29.68 3.84 2.88
C LYS A 281 -28.39 4.66 2.91
N VAL A 282 -27.56 4.39 3.92
CA VAL A 282 -26.26 5.03 4.14
C VAL A 282 -25.19 3.93 4.18
N ARG A 283 -24.01 4.22 3.61
CA ARG A 283 -22.79 3.46 3.84
C ARG A 283 -21.66 4.43 4.18
N ILE A 284 -20.89 4.12 5.22
CA ILE A 284 -19.67 4.84 5.60
C ILE A 284 -18.52 3.86 5.49
N ILE A 285 -17.60 4.13 4.56
CA ILE A 285 -16.53 3.20 4.18
C ILE A 285 -15.18 3.87 4.45
N THR A 286 -14.24 3.20 5.11
CA THR A 286 -12.90 3.76 5.39
C THR A 286 -11.99 3.75 4.15
N GLU A 287 -10.82 4.42 4.23
CA GLU A 287 -9.79 4.38 3.18
C GLU A 287 -9.34 2.97 2.79
N GLU A 288 -9.45 2.01 3.71
CA GLU A 288 -9.08 0.61 3.51
C GLU A 288 -10.25 -0.24 2.98
N ASN A 289 -11.33 0.40 2.52
CA ASN A 289 -12.57 -0.24 2.05
C ASN A 289 -13.30 -1.06 3.13
N ASN A 290 -13.16 -0.69 4.41
CA ASN A 290 -13.93 -1.32 5.49
C ASN A 290 -15.26 -0.58 5.68
N ASP A 291 -16.38 -1.30 5.62
CA ASP A 291 -17.70 -0.75 5.93
C ASP A 291 -17.87 -0.61 7.46
N VAL A 292 -17.95 0.63 7.94
CA VAL A 292 -18.07 0.97 9.36
C VAL A 292 -19.44 1.55 9.71
N THR A 293 -20.42 1.37 8.82
CA THR A 293 -21.77 1.94 8.96
C THR A 293 -22.42 1.54 10.29
N ASP A 294 -22.35 0.26 10.65
CA ASP A 294 -22.96 -0.27 11.88
C ASP A 294 -22.25 0.19 13.15
N LYS A 295 -21.05 0.76 13.04
CA LYS A 295 -20.26 1.29 14.17
C LYS A 295 -20.56 2.75 14.47
N LEU A 296 -21.24 3.45 13.55
CA LEU A 296 -21.48 4.90 13.63
C LEU A 296 -22.99 5.24 13.52
N PRO A 297 -23.88 4.61 14.31
CA PRO A 297 -25.32 4.78 14.16
C PRO A 297 -25.79 6.23 14.38
N SER A 298 -25.13 7.03 15.22
CA SER A 298 -25.50 8.43 15.40
C SER A 298 -25.23 9.26 14.16
N LEU A 299 -24.08 9.05 13.50
CA LEU A 299 -23.77 9.72 12.22
C LEU A 299 -24.72 9.27 11.11
N VAL A 300 -25.04 7.97 11.04
CA VAL A 300 -26.01 7.43 10.07
C VAL A 300 -27.37 8.12 10.19
N LYS A 301 -27.88 8.29 11.42
CA LYS A 301 -29.15 8.99 11.66
C LYS A 301 -29.13 10.43 11.17
N GLU A 302 -28.03 11.16 11.38
CA GLU A 302 -27.91 12.53 10.87
C GLU A 302 -27.81 12.57 9.34
N ILE A 303 -27.02 11.68 8.73
CA ILE A 303 -26.87 11.59 7.28
C ILE A 303 -28.20 11.25 6.60
N GLN A 304 -29.04 10.41 7.22
CA GLN A 304 -30.38 10.06 6.72
C GLN A 304 -31.36 11.23 6.66
N LYS A 305 -31.10 12.34 7.38
CA LYS A 305 -31.92 13.56 7.34
C LYS A 305 -31.59 14.43 6.13
N ILE A 306 -30.42 14.25 5.52
CA ILE A 306 -30.00 15.00 4.33
C ILE A 306 -30.96 14.65 3.17
N LYS A 307 -31.49 15.67 2.50
CA LYS A 307 -32.46 15.50 1.40
C LYS A 307 -31.84 14.82 0.18
N HIS A 308 -30.65 15.25 -0.20
CA HIS A 308 -29.95 14.83 -1.42
C HIS A 308 -29.35 13.44 -1.31
N ASN A 309 -29.17 12.76 -2.45
CA ASN A 309 -28.39 11.54 -2.57
C ASN A 309 -26.97 11.90 -2.99
N PHE A 310 -25.96 11.30 -2.36
CA PHE A 310 -24.58 11.72 -2.61
C PHE A 310 -23.55 10.60 -2.40
N VAL A 311 -22.36 10.83 -2.97
CA VAL A 311 -21.10 10.20 -2.56
C VAL A 311 -20.14 11.32 -2.20
N ALA A 312 -19.70 11.38 -0.94
CA ALA A 312 -18.86 12.45 -0.41
C ALA A 312 -17.68 11.89 0.37
N GLU A 313 -16.60 12.65 0.40
CA GLU A 313 -15.38 12.34 1.14
C GLU A 313 -15.30 13.21 2.39
N GLY A 314 -14.84 12.62 3.48
CA GLY A 314 -14.67 13.33 4.75
C GLY A 314 -13.67 12.66 5.69
N GLU A 315 -13.44 13.32 6.82
CA GLU A 315 -12.69 12.79 7.95
C GLU A 315 -13.63 12.65 9.15
N ALA A 316 -13.65 11.47 9.76
CA ALA A 316 -14.32 11.23 11.02
C ALA A 316 -13.33 11.51 12.18
N GLU A 317 -13.66 12.50 13.01
CA GLU A 317 -12.90 12.92 14.20
C GLU A 317 -13.69 12.60 15.48
N HIS A 318 -12.99 12.39 16.59
CA HIS A 318 -13.59 12.21 17.90
C HIS A 318 -13.31 13.42 18.80
N TRP A 319 -14.36 13.97 19.41
CA TRP A 319 -14.28 15.16 20.27
C TRP A 319 -14.97 14.93 21.61
N MET A 320 -14.23 15.03 22.71
CA MET A 320 -14.75 14.87 24.06
C MET A 320 -14.67 16.21 24.80
N ASP A 321 -15.82 16.73 25.25
CA ASP A 321 -15.90 17.96 26.05
C ASP A 321 -15.14 19.17 25.44
N GLY A 322 -15.21 19.30 24.11
CA GLY A 322 -14.52 20.35 23.36
C GLY A 322 -13.05 20.06 23.04
N VAL A 323 -12.52 18.90 23.45
CA VAL A 323 -11.14 18.48 23.22
C VAL A 323 -11.07 17.41 22.13
N HIS A 324 -10.31 17.71 21.08
CA HIS A 324 -10.00 16.76 20.01
C HIS A 324 -9.20 15.56 20.54
N GLN A 325 -9.61 14.34 20.18
CA GLN A 325 -8.91 13.11 20.52
C GLN A 325 -8.06 12.66 19.33
N ASN A 326 -6.86 12.16 19.57
CA ASN A 326 -5.95 11.77 18.49
C ASN A 326 -6.57 10.68 17.57
N ARG A 327 -5.97 10.49 16.39
CA ARG A 327 -6.42 9.46 15.44
C ARG A 327 -6.47 8.05 16.01
N ALA A 328 -5.55 7.64 16.88
CA ALA A 328 -5.52 6.27 17.40
C ALA A 328 -6.76 5.98 18.27
N ASP A 329 -7.09 6.91 19.17
CA ASP A 329 -8.28 6.85 20.01
C ASP A 329 -9.56 6.93 19.17
N THR A 330 -9.55 7.78 18.13
CA THR A 330 -10.66 7.92 17.17
C THR A 330 -10.91 6.62 16.41
N VAL A 331 -9.86 5.96 15.93
CA VAL A 331 -9.94 4.69 15.20
C VAL A 331 -10.39 3.54 16.13
N ALA A 332 -10.00 3.56 17.40
CA ALA A 332 -10.43 2.54 18.37
C ALA A 332 -11.96 2.43 18.50
N ILE A 333 -12.70 3.53 18.28
CA ILE A 333 -14.18 3.57 18.32
C ILE A 333 -14.82 2.62 17.31
N ILE A 334 -14.20 2.39 16.15
CA ILE A 334 -14.75 1.53 15.08
C ILE A 334 -14.20 0.11 15.09
N HIS A 335 -13.13 -0.17 15.84
CA HIS A 335 -12.51 -1.50 15.93
C HIS A 335 -13.06 -2.39 17.06
N VAL A 336 -14.00 -1.88 17.85
CA VAL A 336 -14.70 -2.65 18.89
C VAL A 336 -15.78 -3.57 18.30
N LYS A 337 -16.06 -4.69 18.97
CA LYS A 337 -17.07 -5.67 18.53
C LYS A 337 -18.49 -5.09 18.58
N GLU A 338 -18.81 -4.38 19.64
CA GLU A 338 -20.09 -3.68 19.83
C GLU A 338 -19.96 -2.21 19.49
N VAL A 339 -21.08 -1.47 19.45
CA VAL A 339 -21.06 -0.02 19.22
C VAL A 339 -20.43 0.67 20.42
N SER A 340 -19.36 1.44 20.18
CA SER A 340 -18.71 2.20 21.26
C SER A 340 -19.66 3.25 21.84
N PRO A 341 -19.74 3.42 23.17
CA PRO A 341 -20.47 4.53 23.79
C PRO A 341 -19.97 5.91 23.36
N HIS A 342 -18.72 5.98 22.88
CA HIS A 342 -18.09 7.20 22.40
C HIS A 342 -18.44 7.53 20.93
N GLU A 343 -19.12 6.65 20.19
CA GLU A 343 -19.52 6.95 18.80
C GLU A 343 -20.41 8.19 18.71
N LYS A 344 -21.19 8.45 19.77
CA LYS A 344 -22.02 9.65 19.89
C LYS A 344 -21.20 10.95 19.95
N HIS A 345 -19.89 10.89 20.11
CA HIS A 345 -18.98 12.04 20.12
C HIS A 345 -18.21 12.19 18.79
N MET A 346 -18.54 11.35 17.80
CA MET A 346 -17.95 11.45 16.46
C MET A 346 -18.54 12.61 15.68
N ILE A 347 -17.65 13.35 15.02
CA ILE A 347 -17.96 14.42 14.07
C ILE A 347 -17.42 14.00 12.70
N LEU A 348 -18.22 14.15 11.66
CA LEU A 348 -17.85 13.90 10.28
C LEU A 348 -17.67 15.23 9.53
N ASN A 349 -16.43 15.52 9.15
CA ASN A 349 -16.07 16.71 8.40
C ASN A 349 -15.93 16.37 6.91
N PHE A 350 -16.88 16.79 6.10
CA PHE A 350 -16.83 16.59 4.64
C PHE A 350 -15.94 17.64 3.96
N TYR A 351 -15.12 17.20 3.01
CA TYR A 351 -14.20 18.09 2.27
C TYR A 351 -14.21 17.88 0.75
N ASP A 352 -14.98 16.91 0.23
CA ASP A 352 -15.18 16.73 -1.21
C ASP A 352 -16.52 16.04 -1.51
N LEU A 353 -17.06 16.30 -2.71
CA LEU A 353 -18.29 15.71 -3.21
C LEU A 353 -18.03 15.10 -4.58
N LEU A 354 -18.33 13.82 -4.76
CA LEU A 354 -17.98 13.06 -5.95
C LEU A 354 -19.19 12.72 -6.83
N TRP A 355 -20.35 12.54 -6.23
CA TRP A 355 -21.59 12.23 -6.92
C TRP A 355 -22.76 12.90 -6.20
N LEU A 356 -23.72 13.43 -6.97
CA LEU A 356 -24.89 14.15 -6.44
C LEU A 356 -26.11 13.88 -7.31
N ASP A 357 -27.20 13.39 -6.70
CA ASP A 357 -28.53 13.26 -7.31
C ASP A 357 -28.55 12.72 -8.75
N GLY A 358 -27.91 11.58 -8.98
CA GLY A 358 -27.89 10.93 -10.29
C GLY A 358 -26.68 11.30 -11.15
N LYS A 359 -25.90 12.31 -10.76
CA LYS A 359 -24.78 12.83 -11.56
C LYS A 359 -23.45 12.54 -10.89
N ASP A 360 -22.56 11.92 -11.66
CA ASP A 360 -21.14 11.84 -11.32
C ASP A 360 -20.48 13.20 -11.60
N ILE A 361 -19.89 13.80 -10.57
CA ILE A 361 -19.25 15.13 -10.63
C ILE A 361 -17.77 15.10 -10.26
N HIS A 362 -17.18 13.91 -10.08
CA HIS A 362 -15.78 13.77 -9.63
C HIS A 362 -14.78 14.48 -10.56
N SER A 363 -15.12 14.55 -11.86
CA SER A 363 -14.32 15.18 -12.90
C SER A 363 -14.49 16.71 -13.00
N LEU A 364 -15.43 17.31 -12.27
CA LEU A 364 -15.52 18.77 -12.15
C LEU A 364 -14.33 19.30 -11.35
N PRO A 365 -13.86 20.53 -11.60
CA PRO A 365 -12.89 21.22 -10.75
C PRO A 365 -13.28 21.27 -9.27
N PHE A 366 -12.31 21.17 -8.37
CA PHE A 366 -12.52 21.25 -6.92
C PHE A 366 -13.28 22.51 -6.51
N ILE A 367 -12.97 23.65 -7.15
CA ILE A 367 -13.64 24.93 -6.89
C ILE A 367 -15.14 24.91 -7.25
N GLU A 368 -15.58 23.99 -8.10
CA GLU A 368 -17.00 23.80 -8.46
C GLU A 368 -17.68 22.75 -7.56
N ARG A 369 -16.93 21.75 -7.06
CA ARG A 369 -17.46 20.71 -6.16
C ARG A 369 -17.70 21.23 -4.75
N VAL A 370 -16.85 22.13 -4.25
CA VAL A 370 -16.95 22.67 -2.88
C VAL A 370 -18.27 23.43 -2.63
N PRO A 371 -18.69 24.38 -3.50
CA PRO A 371 -20.00 25.02 -3.34
C PRO A 371 -21.16 24.02 -3.38
N SER A 372 -21.07 22.99 -4.23
CA SER A 372 -22.08 21.92 -4.30
C SER A 372 -22.18 21.15 -2.99
N LEU A 373 -21.03 20.85 -2.35
CA LEU A 373 -20.97 20.23 -1.04
C LEU A 373 -21.60 21.12 0.06
N MET A 374 -21.21 22.39 0.10
CA MET A 374 -21.71 23.37 1.09
C MET A 374 -23.22 23.57 0.98
N ASN A 375 -23.79 23.49 -0.23
CA ASN A 375 -25.22 23.67 -0.44
C ASN A 375 -26.07 22.49 0.08
N ILE A 376 -25.53 21.27 0.07
CA ILE A 376 -26.31 20.07 0.43
C ILE A 376 -26.05 19.58 1.86
N MET A 377 -24.88 19.89 2.42
CA MET A 377 -24.49 19.42 3.74
C MET A 377 -24.98 20.39 4.82
N PRO A 378 -25.63 19.90 5.87
CA PRO A 378 -25.92 20.72 7.03
C PRO A 378 -24.60 21.08 7.73
N ASP A 379 -24.57 22.26 8.35
CA ASP A 379 -23.51 22.63 9.30
C ASP A 379 -24.11 22.53 10.70
N ASN A 380 -23.85 21.40 11.38
CA ASN A 380 -24.35 21.12 12.72
C ASN A 380 -23.27 20.47 13.60
N ASP A 381 -23.62 20.08 14.82
CA ASP A 381 -22.65 19.57 15.80
C ASP A 381 -21.93 18.29 15.36
N ARG A 382 -22.52 17.51 14.43
CA ARG A 382 -22.01 16.20 14.01
C ARG A 382 -21.54 16.16 12.56
N LEU A 383 -22.22 16.88 11.66
CA LEU A 383 -21.88 16.94 10.25
C LEU A 383 -21.41 18.35 9.94
N LYS A 384 -20.17 18.46 9.46
CA LYS A 384 -19.53 19.73 9.16
C LYS A 384 -18.96 19.73 7.76
N VAL A 385 -18.78 20.91 7.19
CA VAL A 385 -18.06 21.09 5.93
C VAL A 385 -16.73 21.78 6.19
N SER A 386 -15.67 21.23 5.61
CA SER A 386 -14.33 21.81 5.65
C SER A 386 -14.33 23.22 5.08
N LYS A 387 -13.72 24.16 5.83
CA LYS A 387 -13.58 25.55 5.41
C LYS A 387 -12.40 25.67 4.45
N VAL A 388 -12.68 25.98 3.19
CA VAL A 388 -11.67 26.18 2.14
C VAL A 388 -11.32 27.66 2.01
N LYS A 389 -10.03 27.99 1.97
CA LYS A 389 -9.54 29.33 1.60
C LYS A 389 -8.81 29.28 0.27
N ILE A 390 -9.23 30.11 -0.68
CA ILE A 390 -8.58 30.21 -2.00
C ILE A 390 -7.53 31.31 -1.95
N VAL A 391 -6.28 30.96 -2.24
CA VAL A 391 -5.13 31.86 -2.28
C VAL A 391 -4.55 31.93 -3.69
N LYS A 392 -3.93 33.07 -4.02
CA LYS A 392 -3.36 33.33 -5.36
C LYS A 392 -1.91 33.81 -5.38
N THR A 393 -1.32 33.97 -4.20
CA THR A 393 0.08 34.40 -4.04
C THR A 393 0.79 33.48 -3.06
N GLU A 394 2.11 33.45 -3.12
CA GLU A 394 2.92 32.63 -2.23
C GLU A 394 2.78 33.08 -0.78
N GLU A 395 2.73 34.40 -0.53
CA GLU A 395 2.55 34.98 0.81
C GLU A 395 1.21 34.58 1.42
N ALA A 396 0.14 34.64 0.62
CA ALA A 396 -1.19 34.20 1.05
C ALA A 396 -1.22 32.70 1.31
N LEU A 397 -0.56 31.88 0.47
CA LEU A 397 -0.42 30.45 0.70
C LEU A 397 0.28 30.14 2.02
N LYS A 398 1.45 30.75 2.27
CA LYS A 398 2.19 30.58 3.53
C LYS A 398 1.33 30.96 4.73
N SER A 399 0.67 32.13 4.67
CA SER A 399 -0.20 32.63 5.73
C SER A 399 -1.38 31.69 6.02
N GLU A 400 -2.08 31.22 4.99
CA GLU A 400 -3.23 30.32 5.18
C GLU A 400 -2.82 28.91 5.62
N VAL A 401 -1.65 28.40 5.18
CA VAL A 401 -1.10 27.14 5.70
C VAL A 401 -0.84 27.24 7.21
N ILE A 402 -0.26 28.35 7.68
CA ILE A 402 -0.02 28.60 9.11
C ILE A 402 -1.35 28.68 9.88
N LYS A 403 -2.36 29.35 9.33
CA LYS A 403 -3.68 29.45 9.98
C LYS A 403 -4.34 28.08 10.08
N ALA A 404 -4.39 27.34 8.97
CA ALA A 404 -4.98 26.01 8.92
C ALA A 404 -4.28 25.02 9.86
N SER A 405 -2.95 25.13 10.01
CA SER A 405 -2.16 24.26 10.87
C SER A 405 -2.32 24.53 12.37
N LYS A 406 -2.86 25.68 12.74
CA LYS A 406 -3.13 26.10 14.14
C LYS A 406 -4.58 25.88 14.58
N LEU A 407 -5.45 25.41 13.69
CA LEU A 407 -6.83 25.08 14.06
C LEU A 407 -6.87 23.88 15.00
N ASP A 408 -7.82 23.86 15.94
CA ASP A 408 -7.98 22.74 16.88
C ASP A 408 -8.20 21.42 16.13
N GLY A 409 -7.50 20.36 16.56
CA GLY A 409 -7.50 19.05 15.92
C GLY A 409 -6.85 19.01 14.54
N SER A 410 -5.98 19.97 14.20
CA SER A 410 -5.29 20.03 12.91
C SER A 410 -3.92 19.35 12.96
N GLU A 411 -3.71 18.36 12.09
CA GLU A 411 -2.37 17.82 11.82
C GLU A 411 -1.56 18.70 10.84
N GLY A 412 -2.11 19.82 10.35
CA GLY A 412 -1.47 20.66 9.35
C GLY A 412 -2.44 21.21 8.30
N ALA A 413 -2.09 21.12 7.01
CA ALA A 413 -2.91 21.64 5.93
C ALA A 413 -2.97 20.68 4.74
N VAL A 414 -4.12 20.65 4.06
CA VAL A 414 -4.28 20.04 2.74
C VAL A 414 -4.43 21.15 1.74
N ILE A 415 -3.64 21.10 0.68
CA ILE A 415 -3.55 22.12 -0.35
C ILE A 415 -3.96 21.48 -1.66
N LYS A 416 -4.91 22.07 -2.38
CA LYS A 416 -5.49 21.52 -3.62
C LYS A 416 -5.48 22.59 -4.70
N MET A 417 -5.10 22.26 -5.94
CA MET A 417 -5.29 23.20 -7.06
C MET A 417 -6.78 23.51 -7.24
N ALA A 418 -7.16 24.74 -7.62
CA ALA A 418 -8.57 25.06 -7.86
C ALA A 418 -9.19 24.20 -8.98
N ASP A 419 -8.40 23.87 -10.00
CA ASP A 419 -8.77 22.99 -11.11
C ASP A 419 -8.61 21.49 -10.81
N TYR A 420 -8.39 21.12 -9.55
CA TYR A 420 -8.23 19.72 -9.13
C TYR A 420 -9.47 18.89 -9.46
N LYS A 421 -9.36 18.03 -10.47
CA LYS A 421 -10.32 16.93 -10.73
C LYS A 421 -9.98 15.74 -9.85
N TYR A 422 -10.98 15.17 -9.18
CA TYR A 422 -10.78 14.01 -8.30
C TYR A 422 -10.34 12.80 -9.14
N PRO A 423 -9.16 12.23 -8.93
CA PRO A 423 -8.71 11.11 -9.73
C PRO A 423 -9.16 9.80 -9.08
N LEU A 424 -9.74 8.89 -9.87
CA LEU A 424 -10.09 7.53 -9.45
C LEU A 424 -8.86 6.61 -9.45
N LYS A 425 -7.76 7.08 -8.85
CA LYS A 425 -6.47 6.36 -8.75
C LYS A 425 -5.75 6.69 -7.43
N PRO A 426 -4.80 5.85 -6.98
CA PRO A 426 -4.22 5.94 -5.64
C PRO A 426 -3.41 7.20 -5.33
N ARG A 427 -2.97 7.96 -6.34
CA ARG A 427 -2.11 9.14 -6.16
C ARG A 427 -2.51 10.28 -7.06
N THR A 428 -2.33 11.49 -6.54
CA THR A 428 -2.54 12.73 -7.28
C THR A 428 -1.38 13.68 -7.09
N SER A 429 -1.00 14.38 -8.16
CA SER A 429 -0.03 15.48 -8.11
C SER A 429 -0.67 16.85 -7.88
N GLN A 430 -2.01 16.92 -7.85
CA GLN A 430 -2.81 18.16 -7.72
C GLN A 430 -3.21 18.46 -6.27
N MET A 431 -2.74 17.64 -5.33
CA MET A 431 -2.89 17.87 -3.89
C MET A 431 -1.53 17.76 -3.21
N ILE A 432 -1.29 18.62 -2.24
CA ILE A 432 -0.13 18.62 -1.35
C ILE A 432 -0.62 18.50 0.09
N LYS A 433 0.04 17.67 0.90
CA LYS A 433 -0.14 17.66 2.36
C LYS A 433 1.03 18.37 3.03
N PHE A 434 0.71 19.27 3.95
CA PHE A 434 1.58 19.85 4.96
C PHE A 434 1.24 19.22 6.31
N LYS A 435 2.26 18.82 7.08
CA LYS A 435 2.09 18.27 8.42
C LYS A 435 2.77 19.14 9.45
N ASN A 436 2.14 19.31 10.60
CA ASN A 436 2.81 19.81 11.79
C ASN A 436 3.88 18.79 12.19
N GLU A 437 5.12 19.27 12.28
CA GLU A 437 6.26 18.49 12.72
C GLU A 437 6.98 19.27 13.82
N PHE A 438 7.49 18.52 14.80
CA PHE A 438 8.37 19.01 15.84
C PHE A 438 9.76 18.43 15.62
N SER A 439 10.78 19.08 16.16
CA SER A 439 12.13 18.54 16.13
C SER A 439 12.79 18.67 17.50
N ILE A 440 13.61 17.68 17.85
CA ILE A 440 14.38 17.68 19.09
C ILE A 440 15.74 17.02 18.83
N ASN A 441 16.77 17.52 19.51
CA ASN A 441 18.08 16.87 19.53
C ASN A 441 18.06 15.80 20.62
N VAL A 442 18.40 14.56 20.24
CA VAL A 442 18.47 13.41 21.13
C VAL A 442 19.84 12.77 21.09
N ASP A 443 20.21 12.10 22.17
CA ASP A 443 21.40 11.27 22.25
C ASP A 443 21.09 9.88 21.68
N VAL A 444 22.01 9.33 20.88
CA VAL A 444 21.96 7.94 20.40
C VAL A 444 22.40 7.00 21.52
N VAL A 445 21.50 6.13 21.95
CA VAL A 445 21.75 5.11 22.99
C VAL A 445 22.20 3.80 22.35
N GLU A 446 21.53 3.36 21.29
CA GLU A 446 21.87 2.16 20.54
C GLU A 446 21.80 2.41 19.04
N VAL A 447 22.67 1.72 18.29
CA VAL A 447 22.70 1.73 16.83
C VAL A 447 22.28 0.35 16.36
N HIS A 448 21.33 0.29 15.43
CA HIS A 448 20.94 -0.97 14.81
C HIS A 448 21.04 -0.91 13.29
N ASP A 449 21.66 -1.94 12.73
CA ASP A 449 21.78 -2.12 11.28
C ASP A 449 20.51 -2.70 10.68
N VAL A 450 20.12 -2.17 9.52
CA VAL A 450 19.01 -2.70 8.74
C VAL A 450 19.55 -3.75 7.77
N LYS A 451 19.23 -5.02 8.04
CA LYS A 451 19.74 -6.19 7.28
C LYS A 451 19.60 -5.99 5.76
N GLY A 452 20.72 -6.14 5.06
CA GLY A 452 20.78 -6.03 3.60
C GLY A 452 20.83 -4.60 3.05
N THR A 453 21.00 -3.58 3.91
CA THR A 453 21.11 -2.18 3.49
C THR A 453 22.21 -1.45 4.25
N LYS A 454 22.57 -0.23 3.81
CA LYS A 454 23.44 0.68 4.57
C LYS A 454 22.69 1.54 5.59
N ALA A 455 21.36 1.40 5.66
CA ALA A 455 20.55 2.20 6.55
C ALA A 455 20.68 1.71 8.00
N LYS A 456 20.56 2.65 8.92
CA LYS A 456 20.56 2.42 10.36
C LYS A 456 19.29 2.99 10.98
N ASN A 457 18.94 2.51 12.15
CA ASN A 457 18.00 3.19 13.03
C ASN A 457 18.56 3.20 14.46
N TYR A 458 18.08 4.16 15.25
CA TYR A 458 18.70 4.51 16.53
C TYR A 458 17.69 4.41 17.66
N LEU A 459 18.07 3.77 18.76
CA LEU A 459 17.38 3.96 20.04
C LEU A 459 17.88 5.27 20.64
N THR A 460 16.98 6.11 21.13
CA THR A 460 17.30 7.49 21.49
C THR A 460 16.85 7.85 22.91
N ALA A 461 17.51 8.84 23.49
CA ALA A 461 17.14 9.40 24.79
C ALA A 461 17.39 10.91 24.83
N ILE A 462 16.69 11.60 25.72
CA ILE A 462 17.06 12.95 26.17
C ILE A 462 17.71 12.88 27.54
N ARG A 463 18.60 13.82 27.83
CA ARG A 463 19.19 13.96 29.16
C ARG A 463 18.41 14.98 29.97
N ASP A 464 17.80 14.55 31.07
CA ASP A 464 17.13 15.42 32.03
C ASP A 464 17.75 15.21 33.42
N ARG A 465 18.27 16.30 34.02
CA ARG A 465 18.94 16.30 35.34
C ARG A 465 19.95 15.15 35.54
N GLY A 466 20.72 14.83 34.49
CA GLY A 466 21.73 13.77 34.51
C GLY A 466 21.22 12.35 34.30
N LYS A 467 19.90 12.15 34.13
CA LYS A 467 19.29 10.87 33.77
C LYS A 467 18.97 10.82 32.28
N ASN A 468 19.17 9.67 31.66
CA ASN A 468 18.71 9.42 30.30
C ASN A 468 17.23 9.00 30.34
N ILE A 469 16.37 9.79 29.72
CA ILE A 469 14.95 9.47 29.53
C ILE A 469 14.79 8.92 28.11
N PRO A 470 14.37 7.65 27.94
CA PRO A 470 14.18 7.05 26.62
C PRO A 470 13.11 7.78 25.80
N MET A 471 13.35 7.93 24.49
CA MET A 471 12.48 8.62 23.53
C MET A 471 11.98 7.70 22.41
N GLY A 472 12.36 6.42 22.45
CA GLY A 472 11.99 5.41 21.44
C GLY A 472 13.00 5.34 20.29
N ARG A 473 12.57 4.65 19.22
CA ARG A 473 13.44 4.26 18.09
C ARG A 473 13.13 5.06 16.83
N THR A 474 14.15 5.52 16.12
CA THR A 474 13.98 6.25 14.86
C THR A 474 13.56 5.32 13.71
N TYR A 475 13.05 5.90 12.62
CA TYR A 475 12.98 5.20 11.34
C TYR A 475 14.37 4.98 10.75
N ASN A 476 14.41 4.09 9.75
CA ASN A 476 15.61 3.81 8.98
C ASN A 476 16.09 5.07 8.26
N THR A 477 17.37 5.39 8.41
CA THR A 477 18.04 6.55 7.80
C THR A 477 19.40 6.16 7.25
N ASN A 478 19.89 6.94 6.29
CA ASN A 478 21.26 6.83 5.77
C ASN A 478 22.24 7.78 6.49
N ILE A 479 21.73 8.63 7.39
CA ILE A 479 22.58 9.46 8.27
C ILE A 479 23.24 8.52 9.26
N ILE A 480 24.57 8.56 9.34
CA ILE A 480 25.39 7.68 10.17
C ILE A 480 25.76 8.40 11.45
N ALA A 481 25.36 7.82 12.59
CA ALA A 481 25.71 8.28 13.93
C ALA A 481 26.19 7.09 14.78
N GLY A 482 27.11 7.37 15.69
CA GLY A 482 27.60 6.45 16.71
C GLY A 482 26.83 6.59 18.03
N VAL A 483 27.12 5.68 18.98
CA VAL A 483 26.58 5.77 20.34
C VAL A 483 27.13 7.04 21.01
N ASN A 484 26.27 7.76 21.72
CA ASN A 484 26.48 9.09 22.33
C ASN A 484 26.55 10.27 21.36
N ASP A 485 26.41 10.06 20.05
CA ASP A 485 26.23 11.18 19.14
C ASP A 485 24.88 11.85 19.36
N LYS A 486 24.81 13.14 19.04
CA LYS A 486 23.56 13.91 19.02
C LYS A 486 23.01 13.93 17.62
N ILE A 487 21.76 13.51 17.48
CA ILE A 487 21.02 13.55 16.21
C ILE A 487 19.79 14.43 16.36
N ARG A 488 19.39 15.10 15.27
CA ARG A 488 18.12 15.82 15.21
C ARG A 488 17.03 14.89 14.68
N VAL A 489 16.04 14.64 15.51
CA VAL A 489 14.87 13.83 15.16
C VAL A 489 13.66 14.73 14.96
N VAL A 490 13.01 14.57 13.82
CA VAL A 490 11.75 15.22 13.46
C VAL A 490 10.61 14.22 13.63
N PHE A 491 9.55 14.62 14.31
CA PHE A 491 8.42 13.76 14.67
C PHE A 491 7.10 14.54 14.59
N VAL A 492 5.98 13.83 14.57
CA VAL A 492 4.64 14.45 14.50
C VAL A 492 4.05 14.65 15.89
N GLU A 493 4.22 13.66 16.77
CA GLU A 493 3.67 13.66 18.12
C GLU A 493 4.63 12.91 19.05
N LEU A 494 4.50 13.18 20.36
CA LEU A 494 5.26 12.52 21.40
C LEU A 494 4.30 12.00 22.48
N SER A 495 4.27 10.69 22.67
CA SER A 495 3.46 10.06 23.72
C SER A 495 4.30 9.86 24.97
N LYS A 496 3.72 10.16 26.14
CA LYS A 496 4.33 9.91 27.45
C LYS A 496 3.77 8.63 28.04
N TYR A 497 4.66 7.75 28.47
CA TYR A 497 4.34 6.58 29.28
C TYR A 497 4.98 6.74 30.66
N ILE A 498 4.23 6.37 31.70
CA ILE A 498 4.72 6.31 33.08
C ILE A 498 4.53 4.86 33.51
N ASP A 499 5.63 4.19 33.84
CA ASP A 499 5.57 2.83 34.36
C ASP A 499 4.76 2.82 35.68
N PRO A 500 3.72 1.98 35.80
CA PRO A 500 2.86 1.99 36.97
C PRO A 500 3.58 1.54 38.24
N ASP A 501 4.63 0.73 38.12
CA ASP A 501 5.35 0.14 39.23
C ASP A 501 6.59 0.97 39.59
N THR A 502 7.44 1.27 38.62
CA THR A 502 8.71 1.99 38.87
C THR A 502 8.56 3.51 38.87
N LYS A 503 7.45 4.02 38.31
CA LYS A 503 7.22 5.46 38.04
C LYS A 503 8.21 6.07 37.05
N ASP A 504 8.98 5.25 36.34
CA ASP A 504 9.88 5.72 35.30
C ASP A 504 9.09 6.30 34.13
N ILE A 505 9.64 7.36 33.55
CA ILE A 505 9.04 8.07 32.43
C ILE A 505 9.73 7.64 31.15
N TRP A 506 8.93 7.33 30.15
CA TRP A 506 9.37 7.03 28.80
C TRP A 506 8.59 7.93 27.84
N TYR A 507 9.26 8.38 26.80
CA TYR A 507 8.61 9.05 25.69
C TYR A 507 8.74 8.19 24.44
N ASN A 508 7.77 8.29 23.54
CA ASN A 508 7.83 7.63 22.26
C ASN A 508 7.44 8.60 21.15
N PHE A 509 8.28 8.66 20.12
CA PHE A 509 8.00 9.45 18.93
C PHE A 509 6.96 8.79 18.03
N TRP A 510 6.09 9.61 17.46
CA TRP A 510 5.32 9.23 16.29
C TRP A 510 5.99 9.74 15.01
N SER A 511 6.26 8.81 14.08
CA SER A 511 6.96 9.07 12.80
C SER A 511 8.35 9.73 12.92
N PRO A 512 9.28 9.21 13.76
CA PRO A 512 10.60 9.80 13.99
C PRO A 512 11.55 9.66 12.80
N ARG A 513 11.88 10.78 12.14
CA ARG A 513 12.85 10.86 11.05
C ARG A 513 14.11 11.58 11.51
N VAL A 514 15.26 10.98 11.26
CA VAL A 514 16.56 11.66 11.46
C VAL A 514 16.77 12.62 10.29
N VAL A 515 17.12 13.87 10.59
CA VAL A 515 17.38 14.91 9.57
C VAL A 515 18.77 15.53 9.67
N GLU A 516 19.43 15.40 10.82
CA GLU A 516 20.79 15.90 11.07
C GLU A 516 21.53 14.94 12.00
#